data_AF-A0A2G9Y7U4-F1
#
_entry.id   AF-A0A2G9Y7U4-F1
#
_cell.length_a   1.000
_cell.length_b   1.000
_cell.length_c   1.000
_cell.angle_alpha   90.00
_cell.angle_beta   90.00
_cell.angle_gamma   90.00
#
_symmetry.space_group_name_H-M   'P 1'
#
loop_
_entity.id
_entity.type
_entity.pdbx_description
1 polymer ?
#
loop_
_entity_poly.entity_id
_entity_poly.type
_entity_poly.pdbx_seq_one_letter_code
_entity_poly.pdbx_strand_id
1 'polypeptide(L)' 'MDIKLNKNQLNRLSEFVSNVGVVFFATTTTPLFSAGTMVNYYLIGIGLILSSGSVIISLFLLKK' A
#
# COMPACT_ATOMS: atom_id res chain seq x y z
N MET A 1 19.19 -9.19 -11.02
CA MET A 1 19.46 -7.75 -11.19
C MET A 1 19.42 -7.12 -9.80
N ASP A 2 20.58 -6.94 -9.19
CA ASP A 2 20.72 -6.30 -7.86
C ASP A 2 20.62 -4.78 -8.04
N ILE A 3 19.45 -4.22 -7.74
CA ILE A 3 19.25 -2.78 -7.78
C ILE A 3 19.77 -2.22 -6.44
N LYS A 4 21.05 -1.85 -6.39
CA LYS A 4 21.62 -1.13 -5.24
C LYS A 4 21.12 0.31 -5.24
N LEU A 5 20.03 0.56 -4.53
CA LEU A 5 19.51 1.92 -4.30
C LEU A 5 20.42 2.67 -3.31
N ASN A 6 20.78 3.91 -3.62
CA ASN A 6 21.44 4.80 -2.67
C ASN A 6 20.46 5.15 -1.51
N LYS A 7 20.98 5.40 -0.30
CA LYS A 7 20.20 5.85 0.88
C LYS A 7 19.20 6.97 0.56
N ASN A 8 19.59 7.95 -0.27
CA ASN A 8 18.67 9.02 -0.68
C ASN A 8 17.52 8.54 -1.57
N GLN A 9 17.76 7.55 -2.44
CA GLN A 9 16.71 6.95 -3.27
C GLN A 9 15.78 6.08 -2.43
N LEU A 10 16.33 5.36 -1.45
CA LEU A 10 15.54 4.55 -0.53
C LEU A 10 14.65 5.42 0.36
N ASN A 11 15.15 6.54 0.87
CA ASN A 11 14.35 7.50 1.63
C ASN A 11 13.21 8.07 0.79
N ARG A 12 13.49 8.50 -0.46
CA ARG A 12 12.45 8.99 -1.37
C ARG A 12 11.40 7.94 -1.70
N LEU A 13 11.82 6.69 -1.91
CA LEU A 13 10.89 5.59 -2.15
C LEU A 13 10.04 5.32 -0.90
N SER A 14 10.63 5.37 0.29
CA SER A 14 9.94 5.22 1.55
C SER A 14 8.91 6.34 1.78
N GLU A 15 9.26 7.59 1.50
CA GLU A 15 8.33 8.73 1.54
C GLU A 15 7.16 8.54 0.57
N PHE A 16 7.45 8.11 -0.66
CA PHE A 16 6.42 7.83 -1.65
C PHE A 16 5.45 6.72 -1.18
N VAL A 17 5.99 5.58 -0.74
CA VAL A 17 5.19 4.45 -0.23
C VAL A 17 4.39 4.86 1.01
N SER A 18 4.98 5.65 1.91
CA SER A 18 4.30 6.15 3.10
C SER A 18 3.12 7.05 2.75
N ASN A 19 3.32 8.03 1.87
CA ASN A 19 2.24 8.94 1.43
C ASN A 19 1.12 8.18 0.72
N VAL A 20 1.46 7.26 -0.18
CA VAL A 20 0.47 6.41 -0.85
C VAL A 20 -0.29 5.56 0.17
N GLY A 21 0.42 4.98 1.14
CA GLY A 21 -0.18 4.20 2.22
C GLY A 21 -1.19 5.00 3.05
N VAL A 22 -0.86 6.24 3.42
CA VAL A 22 -1.78 7.14 4.16
C VAL A 22 -3.03 7.46 3.36
N VAL A 23 -2.89 7.73 2.06
CA VAL A 23 -4.04 7.98 1.17
C VAL A 23 -4.93 6.74 1.07
N PHE A 24 -4.35 5.55 0.85
CA PHE A 24 -5.11 4.30 0.83
C PHE A 24 -5.83 4.02 2.16
N PHE A 25 -5.16 4.26 3.27
CA PHE A 25 -5.74 4.11 4.60
C PHE A 25 -6.93 5.05 4.82
N ALA A 26 -6.77 6.34 4.51
CA ALA A 26 -7.84 7.32 4.61
C ALA A 26 -9.03 6.94 3.70
N THR A 27 -8.76 6.55 2.45
CA THR A 27 -9.82 6.19 1.49
C THR A 27 -10.60 4.94 1.92
N THR A 28 -9.94 4.00 2.61
CA THR A 28 -10.58 2.77 3.10
C THR A 28 -11.32 2.98 4.41
N THR A 29 -10.82 3.85 5.29
CA THR A 29 -11.40 4.08 6.63
C THR A 29 -12.48 5.15 6.66
N THR A 30 -12.39 6.19 5.83
CA THR A 30 -13.38 7.30 5.79
C THR A 30 -14.83 6.82 5.61
N PRO A 31 -15.14 5.84 4.73
CA PRO A 31 -16.50 5.32 4.58
C PRO A 31 -17.02 4.59 5.84
N LEU A 32 -16.14 4.08 6.70
CA LEU A 32 -16.52 3.41 7.96
C LEU A 32 -17.01 4.40 9.02
N PHE A 33 -16.54 5.65 8.97
CA PHE A 33 -16.85 6.69 9.95
C PHE A 33 -17.86 7.74 9.43
N SER A 34 -18.11 7.78 8.12
CA SER A 34 -19.04 8.72 7.50
C SER A 34 -20.41 8.09 7.31
N ALA A 35 -21.33 8.38 8.23
CA ALA A 35 -22.71 7.89 8.22
C ALA A 35 -23.42 8.24 6.90
N GLY A 36 -23.84 7.21 6.15
CA GLY A 36 -24.57 7.36 4.87
C GLY A 36 -23.75 7.15 3.60
N THR A 37 -22.43 6.97 3.71
CA THR A 37 -21.57 6.70 2.55
C THR A 37 -21.53 5.19 2.29
N MET A 38 -22.03 4.74 1.12
CA MET A 38 -21.94 3.32 0.76
C MET A 38 -20.47 2.92 0.60
N VAL A 39 -20.08 1.86 1.31
CA VAL A 39 -18.75 1.26 1.19
C VAL A 39 -18.56 0.77 -0.24
N ASN A 40 -17.54 1.28 -0.93
CA ASN A 40 -17.24 0.87 -2.29
C ASN A 40 -16.50 -0.49 -2.29
N TYR A 41 -17.24 -1.57 -2.51
CA TYR A 41 -16.73 -2.94 -2.52
C TYR A 41 -15.61 -3.18 -3.56
N TYR A 42 -15.59 -2.45 -4.67
CA TYR A 42 -14.49 -2.54 -5.65
C TYR A 42 -13.17 -2.06 -5.05
N LEU A 43 -13.22 -1.01 -4.23
CA LEU A 43 -12.05 -0.43 -3.56
C LEU A 43 -11.47 -1.39 -2.51
N ILE A 44 -12.33 -2.12 -1.81
CA ILE A 44 -11.92 -3.19 -0.89
C ILE A 44 -11.22 -4.32 -1.66
N GLY A 45 -11.79 -4.77 -2.78
CA GLY A 45 -11.19 -5.81 -3.61
C GLY A 45 -9.80 -5.43 -4.10
N ILE A 46 -9.64 -4.20 -4.61
CA ILE A 46 -8.34 -3.67 -5.05
C ILE A 46 -7.36 -3.58 -3.87
N GLY A 47 -7.81 -3.11 -2.71
CA GLY A 47 -6.99 -3.05 -1.49
C GLY A 47 -6.50 -4.42 -1.03
N LEU A 48 -7.36 -5.44 -1.05
CA LEU A 48 -7.00 -6.82 -0.71
C LEU A 48 -5.96 -7.40 -1.68
N ILE A 49 -6.12 -7.18 -2.98
CA ILE A 49 -5.18 -7.64 -4.00
C ILE A 49 -3.82 -6.96 -3.82
N LEU A 50 -3.80 -5.64 -3.64
CA LEU A 50 -2.56 -4.88 -3.43
C LEU A 50 -1.83 -5.31 -2.15
N SER A 51 -2.57 -5.49 -1.06
CA SER A 51 -2.00 -5.90 0.24
C SER A 51 -1.45 -7.32 0.17
N SER A 52 -2.21 -8.27 -0.39
CA SER A 52 -1.77 -9.65 -0.58
C SER A 52 -0.56 -9.73 -1.52
N GLY A 53 -0.59 -8.98 -2.63
CA GLY A 53 0.54 -8.89 -3.57
C GLY A 53 1.80 -8.32 -2.91
N SER A 54 1.66 -7.31 -2.06
CA SER A 54 2.79 -6.72 -1.32
C SER A 54 3.40 -7.71 -0.33
N VAL A 55 2.57 -8.51 0.36
CA VAL A 55 3.04 -9.59 1.25
C VAL A 55 3.79 -10.67 0.46
N ILE A 56 3.24 -11.10 -0.68
CA ILE A 56 3.89 -12.09 -1.55
C ILE A 56 5.24 -11.57 -2.04
N ILE A 57 5.31 -10.33 -2.52
CA ILE A 57 6.56 -9.71 -2.97
C ILE A 57 7.56 -9.60 -1.81
N SER A 58 7.12 -9.18 -0.61
CA SER A 58 7.97 -9.14 0.59
C SER A 58 8.54 -10.51 0.94
N LEU A 59 7.71 -11.55 0.96
CA LEU A 59 8.15 -12.91 1.23
C LEU A 59 9.13 -13.41 0.16
N PHE A 60 8.91 -13.06 -1.11
CA PHE A 60 9.80 -13.43 -2.20
C PHE A 60 11.16 -12.71 -2.13
N LEU A 61 11.16 -11.44 -1.71
CA LEU A 61 12.38 -10.68 -1.45
C LEU A 61 13.15 -11.20 -0.24
N LEU A 62 12.45 -11.66 0.81
CA LEU A 62 13.07 -12.15 2.05
C LEU A 62 13.64 -13.57 1.92
N LYS A 63 13.10 -14.37 0.99
CA LYS A 63 13.61 -15.71 0.65
C LYS A 63 14.83 -15.70 -0.28
N LYS A 64 15.23 -14.52 -0.77
CA LYS A 64 16.32 -14.32 -1.71
C LYS A 64 17.49 -13.64 -1.04
#